data_AF-A0A2T0S4I9-F1
#
_entry.id   AF-A0A2T0S4I9-F1
#
_cell.length_a   1.000
_cell.length_b   1.000
_cell.length_c   1.000
_cell.angle_alpha   90.00
_cell.angle_beta   90.00
_cell.angle_gamma   90.00
#
_symmetry.space_group_name_H-M   'P 1'
#
loop_
_entity.id
_entity.type
_entity.pdbx_description
1 polymer ?
#
loop_
_entity_poly.entity_id
_entity_poly.type
_entity_poly.pdbx_seq_one_letter_code
_entity_poly.pdbx_strand_id
1 'polypeptide(L)'
;MRQRLAASLAVALILGFAGIGDSPALADDVRKGQWHLKYLRVSEAHRLSTGKGVTVAVIDSGVSEHPDLAGSILHGKDFVDPGGSGRTDADGHGTSMAGLIAAHGADGAGTLGIAPDAKILPIRVLKDGPRNAEIGPAIDYAVAHGAKVINISISGGLDAVTINAVRAATEANVVVVAAAGNRPEDAGVTSPAILDDVVAVAAVDRSGTIAKISVTGPAIDLAAPGEDITTTANKNEYAVEQKGTSDAAAMVSGAAALIRSKFPEMSAEEVVARLESTATDKGPPGVDDEYGHGIVNIVAALSYNTTPASAAPSSSPPAPTADASPKGEDKTEPAGNNTPLIAGGAIVVLLAGLVGILWVRRRSAR
;
A
#
# COMPACT_ATOMS: atom_id res chain seq x y z
N MET A 1 57.78 -4.75 -53.18
CA MET A 1 57.45 -3.47 -52.53
C MET A 1 57.06 -2.51 -53.67
N ARG A 2 55.81 -2.10 -53.93
CA ARG A 2 54.61 -1.90 -53.12
C ARG A 2 53.34 -2.06 -53.98
N GLN A 3 52.37 -2.74 -53.38
CA GLN A 3 50.90 -2.69 -53.46
C GLN A 3 50.18 -2.29 -54.76
N ARG A 4 49.40 -3.28 -55.24
CA ARG A 4 48.36 -3.19 -56.27
C ARG A 4 47.09 -2.58 -55.66
N LEU A 5 46.54 -1.54 -56.29
CA LEU A 5 45.17 -1.09 -56.11
C LEU A 5 44.27 -1.98 -56.98
N ALA A 6 43.44 -2.80 -56.35
CA ALA A 6 42.36 -3.52 -57.01
C ALA A 6 41.03 -2.93 -56.53
N ALA A 7 40.28 -2.39 -57.48
CA ALA A 7 38.90 -2.00 -57.31
C ALA A 7 38.02 -3.25 -57.18
N SER A 8 37.11 -3.26 -56.21
CA SER A 8 36.05 -4.27 -56.10
C SER A 8 34.70 -3.57 -56.01
N LEU A 9 33.86 -3.89 -56.98
CA LEU A 9 32.47 -3.46 -57.15
C LEU A 9 31.54 -4.55 -56.62
N ALA A 10 30.42 -4.14 -55.99
CA ALA A 10 29.21 -4.90 -55.65
C ALA A 10 29.34 -5.94 -54.51
N VAL A 11 28.38 -6.13 -53.60
CA VAL A 11 26.91 -6.08 -53.69
C VAL A 11 26.33 -5.55 -52.37
N ALA A 12 25.29 -4.70 -52.48
CA ALA A 12 24.45 -4.30 -51.35
C ALA A 12 23.56 -5.48 -50.91
N LEU A 13 23.72 -5.94 -49.67
CA LEU A 13 22.68 -6.70 -48.97
C LEU A 13 22.01 -5.76 -47.98
N ILE A 14 20.91 -5.15 -48.41
CA ILE A 14 19.97 -4.51 -47.50
C ILE A 14 19.27 -5.66 -46.77
N LEU A 15 19.75 -6.01 -45.58
CA LEU A 15 18.93 -6.73 -44.61
C LEU A 15 17.94 -5.70 -44.06
N GLY A 16 16.76 -5.66 -44.69
CA GLY A 16 15.61 -5.00 -44.11
C GLY A 16 15.32 -5.66 -42.78
N PHE A 17 15.60 -4.98 -41.67
CA PHE A 17 14.91 -5.24 -40.43
C PHE A 17 13.47 -4.74 -40.62
N ALA A 18 12.64 -5.63 -41.17
CA ALA A 18 11.20 -5.55 -41.05
C ALA A 18 10.85 -5.45 -39.56
N GLY A 19 9.87 -4.61 -39.25
CA GLY A 19 9.51 -4.20 -37.90
C GLY A 19 9.47 -5.33 -36.89
N ILE A 20 10.10 -5.09 -35.74
CA ILE A 20 9.89 -5.88 -34.54
C ILE A 20 8.45 -5.59 -34.12
N GLY A 21 7.52 -6.43 -34.57
CA GLY A 21 6.22 -6.54 -33.95
C GLY A 21 6.41 -7.07 -32.53
N ASP A 22 5.67 -6.47 -31.60
CA ASP A 22 5.55 -6.91 -30.21
C ASP A 22 5.39 -8.43 -30.16
N SER A 23 6.36 -9.12 -29.55
CA SER A 23 6.38 -10.58 -29.51
C SER A 23 5.55 -11.09 -28.33
N PRO A 24 4.49 -11.91 -28.55
CA PRO A 24 3.64 -12.48 -27.50
C PRO A 24 4.39 -13.33 -26.45
N ALA A 25 5.64 -13.72 -26.72
CA ALA A 25 6.46 -14.52 -25.82
C ALA A 25 6.96 -13.77 -24.58
N LEU A 26 7.22 -12.45 -24.66
CA LEU A 26 7.62 -11.64 -23.49
C LEU A 26 6.42 -11.37 -22.57
N ALA A 27 5.25 -11.29 -23.18
CA ALA A 27 3.97 -10.99 -22.58
C ALA A 27 3.43 -12.10 -21.66
N ASP A 28 3.59 -13.35 -22.11
CA ASP A 28 3.25 -14.52 -21.31
C ASP A 28 4.12 -14.68 -20.06
N ASP A 29 5.35 -14.16 -20.05
CA ASP A 29 6.27 -14.31 -18.92
C ASP A 29 6.02 -13.30 -17.79
N VAL A 30 5.55 -12.10 -18.12
CA VAL A 30 5.18 -11.08 -17.11
C VAL A 30 4.02 -11.57 -16.24
N ARG A 31 2.92 -12.05 -16.86
CA ARG A 31 1.76 -12.55 -16.12
C ARG A 31 2.09 -13.80 -15.29
N LYS A 32 2.97 -14.67 -15.79
CA LYS A 32 3.48 -15.84 -15.03
C LYS A 32 4.26 -15.43 -13.78
N GLY A 33 4.90 -14.26 -13.78
CA GLY A 33 5.62 -13.70 -12.64
C GLY A 33 4.69 -13.30 -11.48
N GLN A 34 3.43 -12.95 -11.77
CA GLN A 34 2.44 -12.50 -10.78
C GLN A 34 1.82 -13.64 -9.96
N TRP A 35 2.64 -14.30 -9.14
CA TRP A 35 2.22 -15.41 -8.29
C TRP A 35 1.03 -15.04 -7.37
N HIS A 36 0.97 -13.78 -6.94
CA HIS A 36 -0.09 -13.24 -6.08
C HIS A 36 -1.48 -13.36 -6.72
N LEU A 37 -1.60 -13.33 -8.05
CA LEU A 37 -2.89 -13.50 -8.73
C LEU A 37 -3.49 -14.89 -8.47
N LYS A 38 -2.65 -15.92 -8.51
CA LYS A 38 -3.07 -17.30 -8.19
C LYS A 38 -3.33 -17.44 -6.70
N TYR A 39 -2.44 -16.90 -5.87
CA TYR A 39 -2.55 -16.97 -4.40
C TYR A 39 -3.87 -16.36 -3.90
N LEU A 40 -4.22 -15.17 -4.39
CA LEU A 40 -5.44 -14.44 -4.04
C LEU A 40 -6.67 -14.83 -4.89
N ARG A 41 -6.54 -15.83 -5.77
CA ARG A 41 -7.61 -16.34 -6.64
C ARG A 41 -8.27 -15.23 -7.49
N VAL A 42 -7.47 -14.32 -8.03
CA VAL A 42 -7.95 -13.09 -8.71
C VAL A 42 -8.84 -13.40 -9.91
N SER A 43 -8.54 -14.43 -10.71
CA SER A 43 -9.41 -14.82 -11.84
C SER A 43 -10.80 -15.29 -11.42
N GLU A 44 -10.97 -15.76 -10.19
CA GLU A 44 -12.29 -16.06 -9.63
C GLU A 44 -12.97 -14.80 -9.09
N ALA A 45 -12.22 -13.93 -8.41
CA ALA A 45 -12.71 -12.63 -7.98
C ALA A 45 -13.25 -11.78 -9.15
N HIS A 46 -12.53 -11.77 -10.29
CA HIS A 46 -12.93 -11.03 -11.50
C HIS A 46 -14.23 -11.52 -12.14
N ARG A 47 -14.63 -12.77 -11.90
CA ARG A 47 -15.97 -13.26 -12.29
C ARG A 47 -17.09 -12.68 -11.44
N LEU A 48 -16.77 -12.14 -10.26
CA LEU A 48 -17.72 -11.58 -9.30
C LEU A 48 -17.76 -10.04 -9.32
N SER A 49 -16.62 -9.40 -9.57
CA SER A 49 -16.42 -7.95 -9.64
C SER A 49 -15.07 -7.63 -10.27
N THR A 50 -14.97 -6.52 -11.01
CA THR A 50 -13.72 -6.01 -11.59
C THR A 50 -13.33 -4.64 -11.06
N GLY A 51 -14.09 -4.06 -10.12
CA GLY A 51 -13.82 -2.73 -9.56
C GLY A 51 -14.42 -1.57 -10.37
N LYS A 52 -15.25 -1.88 -11.38
CA LYS A 52 -15.90 -0.89 -12.23
C LYS A 52 -16.67 0.16 -11.41
N GLY A 53 -16.45 1.43 -11.76
CA GLY A 53 -17.13 2.57 -11.13
C GLY A 53 -16.51 3.03 -9.81
N VAL A 54 -15.42 2.41 -9.36
CA VAL A 54 -14.72 2.79 -8.14
C VAL A 54 -13.46 3.57 -8.49
N THR A 55 -13.25 4.69 -7.81
CA THR A 55 -12.00 5.46 -7.88
C THR A 55 -11.15 5.14 -6.65
N VAL A 56 -9.92 4.71 -6.87
CA VAL A 56 -8.90 4.49 -5.83
C VAL A 56 -7.87 5.61 -5.92
N ALA A 57 -7.72 6.39 -4.86
CA ALA A 57 -6.65 7.36 -4.77
C ALA A 57 -5.34 6.67 -4.39
N VAL A 58 -4.25 7.02 -5.06
CA VAL A 58 -2.90 6.53 -4.77
C VAL A 58 -2.06 7.72 -4.30
N ILE A 59 -1.87 7.82 -2.99
CA ILE A 59 -1.05 8.86 -2.35
C ILE A 59 0.38 8.34 -2.28
N ASP A 60 1.24 8.77 -3.21
CA ASP A 60 2.54 8.15 -3.46
C ASP A 60 3.51 9.10 -4.21
N SER A 61 4.49 8.55 -4.96
CA SER A 61 5.45 9.26 -5.81
C SER A 61 4.87 9.80 -7.13
N GLY A 62 3.57 9.60 -7.35
CA GLY A 62 2.87 9.86 -8.61
C GLY A 62 2.59 8.58 -9.38
N VAL A 63 1.98 8.68 -10.56
CA VAL A 63 1.71 7.52 -11.43
C VAL A 63 2.02 7.89 -12.87
N SER A 64 3.05 7.29 -13.46
CA SER A 64 3.39 7.49 -14.86
C SER A 64 2.38 6.81 -15.78
N GLU A 65 2.25 7.32 -17.01
CA GLU A 65 1.49 6.61 -18.04
C GLU A 65 2.14 5.24 -18.31
N HIS A 66 1.29 4.23 -18.48
CA HIS A 66 1.70 2.85 -18.77
C HIS A 66 0.61 2.17 -19.63
N PRO A 67 0.95 1.34 -20.63
CA PRO A 67 -0.01 0.64 -21.47
C PRO A 67 -1.08 -0.13 -20.69
N ASP A 68 -0.66 -0.86 -19.65
CA ASP A 68 -1.58 -1.62 -18.77
C ASP A 68 -2.49 -0.76 -17.90
N LEU A 69 -2.23 0.54 -17.80
CA LEU A 69 -3.04 1.50 -17.04
C LEU A 69 -3.74 2.50 -17.98
N ALA A 70 -3.66 2.28 -19.29
CA ALA A 70 -4.21 3.18 -20.29
C ALA A 70 -5.72 3.39 -20.03
N GLY A 71 -6.12 4.66 -19.92
CA GLY A 71 -7.49 5.05 -19.63
C GLY A 71 -7.94 4.86 -18.18
N SER A 72 -7.12 4.29 -17.29
CA SER A 72 -7.46 4.12 -15.86
C SER A 72 -6.95 5.26 -14.98
N ILE A 73 -5.89 5.97 -15.39
CA ILE A 73 -5.30 7.07 -14.62
C ILE A 73 -6.09 8.37 -14.83
N LEU A 74 -6.67 8.93 -13.77
CA LEU A 74 -7.39 10.20 -13.76
C LEU A 74 -6.44 11.40 -13.67
N HIS A 75 -6.96 12.61 -13.85
CA HIS A 75 -6.25 13.83 -13.46
C HIS A 75 -6.34 13.96 -11.94
N GLY A 76 -5.21 13.89 -11.25
CA GLY A 76 -5.12 14.10 -9.81
C GLY A 76 -4.30 15.32 -9.46
N LYS A 77 -3.46 15.20 -8.44
CA LYS A 77 -2.75 16.32 -7.82
C LYS A 77 -1.27 16.03 -7.65
N ASP A 78 -0.47 17.05 -7.86
CA ASP A 78 0.93 17.09 -7.46
C ASP A 78 1.11 18.13 -6.33
N PHE A 79 1.54 17.65 -5.16
CA PHE A 79 1.91 18.49 -4.01
C PHE A 79 3.40 18.87 -4.01
N VAL A 80 4.18 18.25 -4.89
CA VAL A 80 5.62 18.46 -5.03
C VAL A 80 5.94 19.55 -6.04
N ASP A 81 5.31 19.49 -7.21
CA ASP A 81 5.48 20.43 -8.31
C ASP A 81 4.14 21.13 -8.60
N PRO A 82 4.00 22.43 -8.23
CA PRO A 82 2.74 23.16 -8.37
C PRO A 82 2.15 23.12 -9.78
N GLY A 83 0.87 22.75 -9.87
CA GLY A 83 0.15 22.64 -11.13
C GLY A 83 0.24 21.28 -11.82
N GLY A 84 1.04 20.35 -11.29
CA GLY A 84 1.09 18.97 -11.76
C GLY A 84 -0.18 18.18 -11.46
N SER A 85 -0.45 17.17 -12.29
CA SER A 85 -1.65 16.32 -12.21
C SER A 85 -1.43 15.00 -11.46
N GLY A 86 -0.27 14.81 -10.82
CA GLY A 86 0.15 13.54 -10.22
C GLY A 86 0.53 12.45 -11.24
N ARG A 87 0.42 12.71 -12.55
CA ARG A 87 0.67 11.74 -13.63
C ARG A 87 2.14 11.59 -14.04
N THR A 88 3.03 11.96 -13.13
CA THR A 88 4.47 11.90 -13.32
C THR A 88 5.05 11.19 -12.12
N ASP A 89 5.83 10.15 -12.35
CA ASP A 89 6.45 9.37 -11.29
C ASP A 89 7.93 9.18 -11.62
N ALA A 90 8.80 9.92 -10.94
CA ALA A 90 10.24 9.80 -11.16
C ALA A 90 10.84 8.60 -10.44
N ASP A 91 10.22 8.17 -9.34
CA ASP A 91 10.67 7.08 -8.48
C ASP A 91 10.18 5.72 -9.02
N GLY A 92 8.93 5.65 -9.45
CA GLY A 92 8.28 4.46 -10.02
C GLY A 92 7.39 3.71 -9.03
N HIS A 93 7.53 3.97 -7.72
CA HIS A 93 6.79 3.25 -6.68
C HIS A 93 5.26 3.41 -6.81
N GLY A 94 4.76 4.64 -6.99
CA GLY A 94 3.33 4.86 -7.16
C GLY A 94 2.77 4.24 -8.45
N THR A 95 3.57 4.16 -9.51
CA THR A 95 3.23 3.43 -10.74
C THR A 95 3.11 1.92 -10.46
N SER A 96 4.03 1.34 -9.68
CA SER A 96 3.95 -0.05 -9.21
C SER A 96 2.65 -0.31 -8.42
N MET A 97 2.29 0.58 -7.48
CA MET A 97 1.06 0.48 -6.68
C MET A 97 -0.19 0.55 -7.56
N ALA A 98 -0.23 1.52 -8.49
CA ALA A 98 -1.34 1.68 -9.43
C ALA A 98 -1.51 0.43 -10.31
N GLY A 99 -0.41 -0.20 -10.74
CA GLY A 99 -0.42 -1.47 -11.46
C GLY A 99 -1.08 -2.60 -10.67
N LEU A 100 -0.67 -2.78 -9.41
CA LEU A 100 -1.26 -3.79 -8.52
C LEU A 100 -2.74 -3.57 -8.27
N ILE A 101 -3.19 -2.32 -8.24
CA ILE A 101 -4.60 -1.98 -8.07
C ILE A 101 -5.38 -2.21 -9.37
N ALA A 102 -4.98 -1.60 -10.49
CA ALA A 102 -5.86 -1.41 -11.65
C ALA A 102 -5.24 -1.72 -13.02
N ALA A 103 -4.10 -2.41 -13.10
CA ALA A 103 -3.58 -2.86 -14.39
C ALA A 103 -4.59 -3.80 -15.08
N HIS A 104 -4.84 -3.59 -16.37
CA HIS A 104 -5.72 -4.45 -17.19
C HIS A 104 -4.95 -5.33 -18.19
N GLY A 105 -3.63 -5.14 -18.27
CA GLY A 105 -2.70 -6.04 -18.95
C GLY A 105 -2.79 -6.00 -20.46
N ALA A 106 -2.52 -4.82 -21.03
CA ALA A 106 -2.71 -4.43 -22.43
C ALA A 106 -2.62 -5.61 -23.40
N ASP A 107 -3.71 -5.88 -24.13
CA ASP A 107 -3.83 -6.94 -25.14
C ASP A 107 -3.50 -8.37 -24.64
N GLY A 108 -3.69 -8.63 -23.35
CA GLY A 108 -3.44 -9.92 -22.71
C GLY A 108 -1.97 -10.16 -22.34
N ALA A 109 -1.13 -9.13 -22.49
CA ALA A 109 0.32 -9.24 -22.53
C ALA A 109 1.07 -8.59 -21.36
N GLY A 110 0.38 -7.86 -20.50
CA GLY A 110 0.99 -7.15 -19.39
C GLY A 110 0.68 -7.74 -18.01
N THR A 111 0.87 -6.93 -16.98
CA THR A 111 0.42 -7.19 -15.62
C THR A 111 -1.08 -7.01 -15.46
N LEU A 112 -1.68 -7.72 -14.51
CA LEU A 112 -3.08 -7.57 -14.13
C LEU A 112 -3.16 -7.16 -12.66
N GLY A 113 -3.98 -6.15 -12.38
CA GLY A 113 -4.27 -5.67 -11.04
C GLY A 113 -5.44 -6.42 -10.40
N ILE A 114 -5.64 -6.15 -9.11
CA ILE A 114 -6.73 -6.74 -8.34
C ILE A 114 -8.09 -6.22 -8.83
N ALA A 115 -8.21 -4.94 -9.18
CA ALA A 115 -9.44 -4.26 -9.62
C ALA A 115 -9.23 -3.57 -10.99
N PRO A 116 -9.15 -4.33 -12.10
CA PRO A 116 -8.71 -3.82 -13.41
C PRO A 116 -9.63 -2.75 -14.04
N ASP A 117 -10.91 -2.69 -13.64
CA ASP A 117 -11.86 -1.68 -14.11
C ASP A 117 -11.99 -0.46 -13.17
N ALA A 118 -11.23 -0.43 -12.07
CA ALA A 118 -11.17 0.74 -11.21
C ALA A 118 -10.41 1.89 -11.89
N LYS A 119 -10.65 3.12 -11.42
CA LYS A 119 -9.89 4.31 -11.82
C LYS A 119 -8.89 4.68 -10.74
N ILE A 120 -7.72 5.15 -11.16
CA ILE A 120 -6.65 5.60 -10.27
C ILE A 120 -6.66 7.13 -10.22
N LEU A 121 -6.81 7.70 -9.03
CA LEU A 121 -6.60 9.13 -8.79
C LEU A 121 -5.17 9.32 -8.24
N PRO A 122 -4.18 9.72 -9.07
CA PRO A 122 -2.81 9.83 -8.61
C PRO A 122 -2.60 11.11 -7.79
N ILE A 123 -2.05 10.98 -6.59
CA ILE A 123 -1.74 12.10 -5.71
C ILE A 123 -0.27 12.00 -5.33
N ARG A 124 0.55 12.83 -6.00
CA ARG A 124 2.00 12.85 -5.80
C ARG A 124 2.36 13.70 -4.59
N VAL A 125 3.02 13.09 -3.62
CA VAL A 125 3.54 13.75 -2.41
C VAL A 125 5.04 13.50 -2.19
N LEU A 126 5.70 12.73 -3.06
CA LEU A 126 7.15 12.47 -3.00
C LEU A 126 7.90 13.03 -4.22
N LYS A 127 9.03 13.71 -3.97
CA LYS A 127 9.92 14.29 -4.99
C LYS A 127 11.07 13.35 -5.32
N ASP A 128 12.08 13.34 -4.44
CA ASP A 128 13.32 12.57 -4.48
C ASP A 128 13.92 12.59 -3.04
N GLY A 129 14.02 11.46 -2.33
CA GLY A 129 14.53 11.45 -0.94
C GLY A 129 13.49 11.83 0.12
N PRO A 130 13.90 12.25 1.35
CA PRO A 130 13.06 12.15 2.55
C PRO A 130 11.67 12.76 2.40
N ARG A 131 10.71 12.01 2.96
CA ARG A 131 9.27 12.13 2.78
C ARG A 131 8.74 13.45 3.35
N ASN A 132 8.77 14.52 2.57
CA ASN A 132 7.98 15.74 2.82
C ASN A 132 6.51 15.47 2.49
N ALA A 133 5.94 14.42 3.09
CA ALA A 133 4.66 13.88 2.68
C ALA A 133 3.52 14.73 3.23
N GLU A 134 2.84 15.45 2.34
CA GLU A 134 1.60 16.20 2.59
C GLU A 134 0.40 15.22 2.75
N ILE A 135 0.50 14.24 3.65
CA ILE A 135 -0.46 13.11 3.75
C ILE A 135 -1.86 13.59 4.09
N GLY A 136 -2.04 14.39 5.15
CA GLY A 136 -3.36 14.92 5.53
C GLY A 136 -4.05 15.69 4.38
N PRO A 137 -3.42 16.72 3.80
CA PRO A 137 -3.98 17.43 2.65
C PRO A 137 -4.23 16.55 1.41
N ALA A 138 -3.41 15.51 1.20
CA ALA A 138 -3.62 14.55 0.13
C ALA A 138 -4.86 13.66 0.37
N ILE A 139 -5.11 13.25 1.60
CA ILE A 139 -6.33 12.53 2.00
C ILE A 139 -7.55 13.42 1.76
N ASP A 140 -7.54 14.67 2.22
CA ASP A 140 -8.63 15.62 2.00
C ASP A 140 -8.91 15.83 0.50
N TYR A 141 -7.85 15.94 -0.31
CA TYR A 141 -7.98 16.04 -1.76
C TYR A 141 -8.63 14.79 -2.36
N ALA A 142 -8.21 13.58 -1.95
CA ALA A 142 -8.78 12.33 -2.43
C ALA A 142 -10.29 12.25 -2.17
N VAL A 143 -10.70 12.57 -0.94
CA VAL A 143 -12.12 12.60 -0.53
C VAL A 143 -12.90 13.60 -1.39
N ALA A 144 -12.40 14.82 -1.51
CA ALA A 144 -13.05 15.89 -2.29
C ALA A 144 -13.20 15.55 -3.79
N HIS A 145 -12.35 14.66 -4.32
CA HIS A 145 -12.35 14.24 -5.72
C HIS A 145 -13.01 12.86 -5.92
N GLY A 146 -13.82 12.43 -4.95
CA GLY A 146 -14.71 11.27 -5.11
C GLY A 146 -14.00 9.93 -5.02
N ALA A 147 -12.79 9.87 -4.45
CA ALA A 147 -12.15 8.60 -4.12
C ALA A 147 -13.06 7.80 -3.18
N LYS A 148 -13.12 6.50 -3.43
CA LYS A 148 -13.88 5.53 -2.64
C LYS A 148 -12.97 4.63 -1.80
N VAL A 149 -11.71 4.55 -2.19
CA VAL A 149 -10.62 3.90 -1.46
C VAL A 149 -9.40 4.81 -1.57
N ILE A 150 -8.61 4.93 -0.51
CA ILE A 150 -7.34 5.64 -0.50
C ILE A 150 -6.26 4.63 -0.14
N ASN A 151 -5.28 4.47 -1.03
CA ASN A 151 -4.07 3.70 -0.80
C ASN A 151 -2.93 4.63 -0.39
N ILE A 152 -2.31 4.36 0.77
CA ILE A 152 -1.16 5.10 1.28
C ILE A 152 0.00 4.13 1.51
N SER A 153 0.88 4.02 0.51
CA SER A 153 2.03 3.12 0.55
C SER A 153 3.32 3.83 1.01
N ILE A 154 3.17 4.86 1.84
CA ILE A 154 4.26 5.67 2.37
C ILE A 154 4.04 5.93 3.86
N SER A 155 5.12 5.89 4.64
CA SER A 155 5.09 6.34 6.04
C SER A 155 5.24 7.85 6.12
N GLY A 156 4.64 8.47 7.14
CA GLY A 156 4.77 9.89 7.45
C GLY A 156 4.90 10.16 8.95
N GLY A 157 4.90 11.44 9.33
CA GLY A 157 4.75 11.82 10.72
C GLY A 157 3.36 11.44 11.25
N LEU A 158 3.26 11.19 12.55
CA LEU A 158 1.96 11.17 13.22
C LEU A 158 1.66 12.59 13.69
N ASP A 159 0.77 13.28 12.98
CA ASP A 159 0.41 14.67 13.26
C ASP A 159 -1.12 14.86 13.26
N ALA A 160 -1.58 15.94 13.90
CA ALA A 160 -3.00 16.22 14.05
C ALA A 160 -3.73 16.47 12.72
N VAL A 161 -3.03 16.95 11.68
CA VAL A 161 -3.63 17.19 10.36
C VAL A 161 -3.93 15.84 9.70
N THR A 162 -2.98 14.92 9.72
CA THR A 162 -3.14 13.56 9.20
C THR A 162 -4.23 12.79 9.96
N ILE A 163 -4.25 12.87 11.30
CA ILE A 163 -5.29 12.23 12.13
C ILE A 163 -6.69 12.76 11.77
N ASN A 164 -6.85 14.07 11.66
CA ASN A 164 -8.15 14.67 11.35
C ASN A 164 -8.61 14.34 9.92
N ALA A 165 -7.68 14.30 8.95
CA ALA A 165 -7.99 13.96 7.57
C ALA A 165 -8.43 12.49 7.44
N VAL A 166 -7.77 11.57 8.14
CA VAL A 166 -8.19 10.15 8.20
C VAL A 166 -9.61 10.04 8.75
N ARG A 167 -9.90 10.66 9.90
CA ARG A 167 -11.25 10.66 10.47
C ARG A 167 -12.28 11.21 9.49
N ALA A 168 -11.97 12.35 8.86
CA ALA A 168 -12.86 12.97 7.87
C ALA A 168 -13.08 12.07 6.64
N ALA A 169 -12.09 11.29 6.21
CA ALA A 169 -12.24 10.33 5.14
C ALA A 169 -13.20 9.19 5.51
N THR A 170 -13.06 8.64 6.71
CA THR A 170 -13.97 7.60 7.24
C THR A 170 -15.40 8.13 7.37
N GLU A 171 -15.58 9.32 7.93
CA GLU A 171 -16.89 10.01 8.02
C GLU A 171 -17.48 10.30 6.62
N ALA A 172 -16.63 10.54 5.62
CA ALA A 172 -17.04 10.71 4.22
C ALA A 172 -17.25 9.39 3.47
N ASN A 173 -17.30 8.26 4.18
CA ASN A 173 -17.53 6.93 3.63
C ASN A 173 -16.44 6.49 2.62
N VAL A 174 -15.18 6.74 2.96
CA VAL A 174 -13.98 6.36 2.19
C VAL A 174 -13.14 5.37 3.00
N VAL A 175 -12.75 4.25 2.39
CA VAL A 175 -11.86 3.27 3.02
C VAL A 175 -10.42 3.76 2.88
N VAL A 176 -9.67 3.85 3.98
CA VAL A 176 -8.25 4.19 3.98
C VAL A 176 -7.44 2.93 4.27
N VAL A 177 -6.47 2.62 3.41
CA VAL A 177 -5.60 1.45 3.51
C VAL A 177 -4.15 1.92 3.47
N ALA A 178 -3.33 1.45 4.39
CA ALA A 178 -1.94 1.87 4.47
C ALA A 178 -0.97 0.72 4.77
N ALA A 179 0.25 0.89 4.27
CA ALA A 179 1.35 -0.06 4.47
C ALA A 179 1.85 -0.01 5.93
N ALA A 180 2.01 -1.17 6.58
CA ALA A 180 2.41 -1.22 7.98
C ALA A 180 3.83 -0.70 8.24
N GLY A 181 4.75 -0.91 7.29
CA GLY A 181 6.16 -0.53 7.39
C GLY A 181 7.11 -1.64 6.96
N ASN A 182 8.33 -1.26 6.58
CA ASN A 182 9.32 -2.17 5.95
C ASN A 182 10.62 -2.34 6.78
N ARG A 183 10.58 -1.98 8.07
CA ARG A 183 11.71 -2.11 9.00
C ARG A 183 11.25 -2.88 10.23
N PRO A 184 11.47 -4.21 10.29
CA PRO A 184 10.97 -5.04 11.38
C PRO A 184 11.53 -4.64 12.77
N GLU A 185 12.59 -3.84 12.80
CA GLU A 185 13.16 -3.24 14.00
C GLU A 185 12.43 -1.98 14.51
N ASP A 186 11.50 -1.41 13.73
CA ASP A 186 10.68 -0.29 14.17
C ASP A 186 9.80 -0.71 15.36
N ALA A 187 9.52 0.21 16.28
CA ALA A 187 8.82 -0.08 17.53
C ALA A 187 7.34 -0.50 17.36
N GLY A 188 6.82 -0.40 16.14
CA GLY A 188 5.45 -0.77 15.78
C GLY A 188 5.08 -0.19 14.41
N VAL A 189 3.82 -0.44 14.01
CA VAL A 189 3.20 0.03 12.76
C VAL A 189 3.42 1.54 12.59
N THR A 190 3.76 1.96 11.38
CA THR A 190 4.09 3.37 11.10
C THR A 190 2.86 4.20 10.69
N SER A 191 2.87 5.51 10.99
CA SER A 191 1.82 6.42 10.53
C SER A 191 1.78 6.51 9.00
N PRO A 192 0.59 6.53 8.37
CA PRO A 192 -0.73 6.60 8.99
C PRO A 192 -1.37 5.25 9.32
N ALA A 193 -0.74 4.12 9.01
CA ALA A 193 -1.29 2.78 9.25
C ALA A 193 -1.54 2.48 10.74
N ILE A 194 -0.88 3.18 11.67
CA ILE A 194 -1.11 2.99 13.12
C ILE A 194 -2.46 3.56 13.61
N LEU A 195 -3.21 4.26 12.78
CA LEU A 195 -4.47 4.90 13.18
C LEU A 195 -5.62 3.90 13.09
N ASP A 196 -6.46 3.84 14.14
CA ASP A 196 -7.60 2.91 14.24
C ASP A 196 -8.58 2.95 13.04
N ASP A 197 -8.69 4.11 12.37
CA ASP A 197 -9.57 4.32 11.22
C ASP A 197 -8.90 3.95 9.87
N VAL A 198 -7.71 3.32 9.89
CA VAL A 198 -6.92 2.95 8.71
C VAL A 198 -6.67 1.45 8.72
N VAL A 199 -6.97 0.77 7.61
CA VAL A 199 -6.62 -0.65 7.44
C VAL A 199 -5.11 -0.78 7.27
N ALA A 200 -4.42 -1.23 8.31
CA ALA A 200 -2.99 -1.47 8.32
C ALA A 200 -2.67 -2.85 7.73
N VAL A 201 -1.78 -2.87 6.73
CA VAL A 201 -1.50 -4.09 5.96
C VAL A 201 -0.06 -4.56 6.11
N ALA A 202 0.09 -5.77 6.67
CA ALA A 202 1.35 -6.52 6.73
C ALA A 202 1.62 -7.27 5.41
N ALA A 203 2.90 -7.58 5.16
CA ALA A 203 3.34 -8.28 3.96
C ALA A 203 3.62 -9.76 4.24
N VAL A 204 3.19 -10.63 3.33
CA VAL A 204 3.56 -12.06 3.32
C VAL A 204 4.30 -12.47 2.05
N ASP A 205 5.10 -13.52 2.19
CA ASP A 205 5.79 -14.18 1.08
C ASP A 205 4.90 -15.18 0.32
N ARG A 206 5.49 -15.89 -0.66
CA ARG A 206 4.81 -16.90 -1.49
C ARG A 206 4.22 -18.08 -0.70
N SER A 207 4.76 -18.36 0.49
CA SER A 207 4.23 -19.38 1.40
C SER A 207 3.13 -18.83 2.31
N GLY A 208 2.87 -17.53 2.23
CA GLY A 208 2.02 -16.76 3.14
C GLY A 208 2.64 -16.56 4.51
N THR A 209 3.95 -16.72 4.67
CA THR A 209 4.64 -16.41 5.94
C THR A 209 4.91 -14.91 5.96
N ILE A 210 4.85 -14.27 7.13
CA ILE A 210 5.24 -12.86 7.25
C ILE A 210 6.59 -12.60 6.58
N ALA A 211 6.59 -11.65 5.65
CA ALA A 211 7.79 -11.23 4.95
C ALA A 211 8.75 -10.62 5.97
N LYS A 212 10.05 -10.93 5.86
CA LYS A 212 11.06 -10.52 6.87
C LYS A 212 11.16 -9.01 7.09
N ILE A 213 10.69 -8.22 6.13
CA ILE A 213 10.68 -6.76 6.17
C ILE A 213 9.46 -6.19 6.89
N SER A 214 8.39 -6.97 7.02
CA SER A 214 7.12 -6.46 7.50
C SER A 214 7.25 -6.07 8.96
N VAL A 215 6.80 -4.86 9.26
CA VAL A 215 6.49 -4.47 10.63
C VAL A 215 5.30 -5.28 11.12
N THR A 216 5.34 -5.69 12.38
CA THR A 216 4.26 -6.37 13.10
C THR A 216 3.87 -5.53 14.32
N GLY A 217 2.69 -5.76 14.86
CA GLY A 217 2.20 -5.09 16.06
C GLY A 217 0.67 -5.12 16.17
N PRO A 218 0.13 -4.65 17.29
CA PRO A 218 -1.31 -4.75 17.60
C PRO A 218 -2.22 -3.90 16.71
N ALA A 219 -1.65 -3.06 15.85
CA ALA A 219 -2.38 -2.24 14.90
C ALA A 219 -2.48 -2.90 13.51
N ILE A 220 -1.99 -4.13 13.30
CA ILE A 220 -2.18 -4.84 12.03
C ILE A 220 -3.61 -5.34 11.91
N ASP A 221 -4.31 -4.97 10.83
CA ASP A 221 -5.68 -5.47 10.56
C ASP A 221 -5.67 -6.66 9.60
N LEU A 222 -4.81 -6.64 8.59
CA LEU A 222 -4.77 -7.64 7.54
C LEU A 222 -3.34 -7.91 7.06
N ALA A 223 -3.15 -9.07 6.46
CA ALA A 223 -1.96 -9.38 5.66
C ALA A 223 -2.29 -9.61 4.18
N ALA A 224 -1.35 -9.30 3.30
CA ALA A 224 -1.44 -9.60 1.87
C ALA A 224 -0.06 -9.86 1.24
N PRO A 225 0.02 -10.48 0.05
CA PRO A 225 1.27 -10.68 -0.67
C PRO A 225 2.09 -9.39 -0.81
N GLY A 226 3.37 -9.44 -0.44
CA GLY A 226 4.27 -8.27 -0.50
C GLY A 226 5.76 -8.61 -0.65
N GLU A 227 6.09 -9.79 -1.15
CA GLU A 227 7.46 -10.20 -1.50
C GLU A 227 7.51 -10.80 -2.91
N ASP A 228 8.50 -10.40 -3.69
CA ASP A 228 8.71 -10.78 -5.09
C ASP A 228 7.45 -10.59 -5.96
N ILE A 229 6.91 -9.37 -5.96
CA ILE A 229 5.66 -8.99 -6.62
C ILE A 229 5.94 -8.39 -8.00
N THR A 230 5.52 -9.06 -9.07
CA THR A 230 5.61 -8.52 -10.43
C THR A 230 4.51 -7.48 -10.70
N THR A 231 4.87 -6.28 -11.15
CA THR A 231 3.92 -5.20 -11.49
C THR A 231 4.49 -4.24 -12.55
N THR A 232 3.70 -3.25 -12.97
CA THR A 232 4.10 -2.18 -13.89
C THR A 232 5.24 -1.36 -13.30
N ALA A 233 6.16 -0.90 -14.15
CA ALA A 233 7.23 0.02 -13.80
C ALA A 233 7.27 1.20 -14.78
N ASN A 234 8.04 2.22 -14.43
CA ASN A 234 8.25 3.38 -15.30
C ASN A 234 8.78 2.99 -16.69
N LYS A 235 8.59 3.89 -17.67
CA LYS A 235 9.04 3.74 -19.07
C LYS A 235 8.41 2.55 -19.81
N ASN A 236 7.16 2.21 -19.46
CA ASN A 236 6.41 1.09 -20.04
C ASN A 236 7.09 -0.27 -19.80
N GLU A 237 7.82 -0.39 -18.69
CA GLU A 237 8.52 -1.61 -18.29
C GLU A 237 7.76 -2.37 -17.21
N TYR A 238 8.25 -3.55 -16.85
CA TYR A 238 7.75 -4.35 -15.75
C TYR A 238 8.88 -4.63 -14.77
N ALA A 239 8.57 -4.63 -13.47
CA ALA A 239 9.55 -4.92 -12.43
C ALA A 239 9.01 -5.99 -11.48
N VAL A 240 9.95 -6.59 -10.74
CA VAL A 240 9.63 -7.39 -9.56
C VAL A 240 9.98 -6.53 -8.35
N GLU A 241 8.95 -6.01 -7.70
CA GLU A 241 9.07 -5.39 -6.39
C GLU A 241 9.54 -6.45 -5.41
N GLN A 242 10.72 -6.24 -4.86
CA GLN A 242 11.39 -7.30 -4.12
C GLN A 242 10.67 -7.51 -2.79
N LYS A 243 10.33 -6.43 -2.06
CA LYS A 243 9.89 -6.48 -0.66
C LYS A 243 9.15 -5.20 -0.26
N GLY A 244 7.86 -5.27 0.05
CA GLY A 244 7.13 -4.11 0.56
C GLY A 244 5.73 -4.39 1.08
N THR A 245 5.44 -3.89 2.29
CA THR A 245 4.06 -3.70 2.79
C THR A 245 3.25 -2.75 1.90
N SER A 246 3.93 -1.92 1.09
CA SER A 246 3.35 -1.14 0.00
C SER A 246 2.53 -1.99 -0.97
N ASP A 247 3.10 -3.08 -1.47
CA ASP A 247 2.45 -3.98 -2.42
C ASP A 247 1.19 -4.62 -1.80
N ALA A 248 1.32 -5.03 -0.53
CA ALA A 248 0.25 -5.63 0.23
C ALA A 248 -0.93 -4.65 0.41
N ALA A 249 -0.64 -3.39 0.80
CA ALA A 249 -1.65 -2.33 0.90
C ALA A 249 -2.34 -2.03 -0.43
N ALA A 250 -1.60 -2.03 -1.54
CA ALA A 250 -2.16 -1.84 -2.88
C ALA A 250 -3.12 -2.99 -3.25
N MET A 251 -2.78 -4.23 -2.92
CA MET A 251 -3.67 -5.38 -3.18
C MET A 251 -4.93 -5.34 -2.32
N VAL A 252 -4.83 -4.96 -1.04
CA VAL A 252 -6.00 -4.78 -0.16
C VAL A 252 -6.86 -3.61 -0.63
N SER A 253 -6.27 -2.51 -1.10
CA SER A 253 -6.99 -1.39 -1.72
C SER A 253 -7.78 -1.83 -2.96
N GLY A 254 -7.17 -2.69 -3.79
CA GLY A 254 -7.85 -3.34 -4.91
C GLY A 254 -9.01 -4.23 -4.45
N ALA A 255 -8.83 -5.03 -3.41
CA ALA A 255 -9.90 -5.86 -2.84
C ALA A 255 -11.07 -5.00 -2.32
N ALA A 256 -10.80 -3.91 -1.61
CA ALA A 256 -11.79 -2.93 -1.19
C ALA A 256 -12.55 -2.35 -2.40
N ALA A 257 -11.84 -2.02 -3.48
CA ALA A 257 -12.49 -1.54 -4.71
C ALA A 257 -13.39 -2.58 -5.38
N LEU A 258 -13.00 -3.86 -5.39
CA LEU A 258 -13.86 -4.94 -5.87
C LEU A 258 -15.15 -5.05 -5.04
N ILE A 259 -15.04 -4.96 -3.71
CA ILE A 259 -16.19 -5.01 -2.79
C ILE A 259 -17.11 -3.82 -3.05
N ARG A 260 -16.58 -2.60 -3.11
CA ARG A 260 -17.38 -1.39 -3.36
C ARG A 260 -18.07 -1.41 -4.73
N SER A 261 -17.44 -1.98 -5.75
CA SER A 261 -18.07 -2.14 -7.07
C SER A 261 -19.23 -3.14 -7.04
N LYS A 262 -19.09 -4.23 -6.28
CA LYS A 262 -20.13 -5.26 -6.14
C LYS A 262 -21.27 -4.84 -5.21
N PHE A 263 -20.95 -4.09 -4.16
CA PHE A 263 -21.85 -3.67 -3.09
C PHE A 263 -21.75 -2.14 -2.90
N PRO A 264 -22.28 -1.34 -3.84
CA PRO A 264 -22.08 0.11 -3.87
C PRO A 264 -22.69 0.85 -2.67
N GLU A 265 -23.68 0.25 -2.01
CA GLU A 265 -24.37 0.81 -0.85
C GLU A 265 -23.64 0.57 0.47
N MET A 266 -22.60 -0.27 0.50
CA MET A 266 -21.87 -0.53 1.75
C MET A 266 -21.12 0.70 2.23
N SER A 267 -21.14 0.90 3.55
CA SER A 267 -20.28 1.87 4.21
C SER A 267 -18.81 1.42 4.19
N ALA A 268 -17.89 2.34 4.46
CA ALA A 268 -16.46 2.06 4.57
C ALA A 268 -16.22 1.05 5.70
N GLU A 269 -16.87 1.26 6.84
CA GLU A 269 -16.85 0.33 7.98
C GLU A 269 -17.34 -1.08 7.59
N GLU A 270 -18.43 -1.19 6.81
CA GLU A 270 -18.93 -2.49 6.33
C GLU A 270 -17.98 -3.16 5.35
N VAL A 271 -17.28 -2.39 4.51
CA VAL A 271 -16.25 -2.90 3.61
C VAL A 271 -15.05 -3.42 4.41
N VAL A 272 -14.58 -2.67 5.40
CA VAL A 272 -13.47 -3.05 6.29
C VAL A 272 -13.83 -4.31 7.09
N ALA A 273 -14.97 -4.32 7.78
CA ALA A 273 -15.45 -5.46 8.54
C ALA A 273 -15.62 -6.71 7.65
N ARG A 274 -16.01 -6.54 6.38
CA ARG A 274 -16.09 -7.65 5.42
C ARG A 274 -14.71 -8.17 5.01
N LEU A 275 -13.73 -7.30 4.79
CA LEU A 275 -12.36 -7.72 4.50
C LEU A 275 -11.79 -8.55 5.66
N GLU A 276 -11.95 -8.06 6.89
CA GLU A 276 -11.48 -8.69 8.13
C GLU A 276 -12.19 -10.01 8.42
N SER A 277 -13.52 -10.02 8.46
CA SER A 277 -14.30 -11.22 8.83
C SER A 277 -14.22 -12.36 7.80
N THR A 278 -13.76 -12.07 6.58
CA THR A 278 -13.59 -13.08 5.54
C THR A 278 -12.13 -13.44 5.29
N ALA A 279 -11.18 -12.78 5.97
CA ALA A 279 -9.77 -13.08 5.89
C ALA A 279 -9.47 -14.55 6.24
N THR A 280 -8.42 -15.08 5.64
CA THR A 280 -7.94 -16.44 5.95
C THR A 280 -7.02 -16.35 7.16
N ASP A 281 -7.55 -16.73 8.32
CA ASP A 281 -6.80 -16.82 9.57
C ASP A 281 -5.50 -17.62 9.38
N LYS A 282 -4.40 -17.04 9.86
CA LYS A 282 -3.06 -17.61 9.78
C LYS A 282 -2.22 -17.06 10.91
N GLY A 283 -1.40 -17.92 11.52
CA GLY A 283 -0.66 -17.56 12.73
C GLY A 283 -1.35 -18.13 13.96
N PRO A 284 -1.18 -17.49 15.13
CA PRO A 284 -2.05 -17.71 16.28
C PRO A 284 -3.54 -17.57 15.91
N PRO A 285 -4.45 -18.45 16.39
CA PRO A 285 -5.86 -18.33 16.04
C PRO A 285 -6.48 -17.00 16.49
N GLY A 286 -7.23 -16.36 15.59
CA GLY A 286 -7.94 -15.12 15.87
C GLY A 286 -7.20 -13.87 15.38
N VAL A 287 -7.32 -12.76 16.11
CA VAL A 287 -6.58 -11.53 15.79
C VAL A 287 -5.22 -11.57 16.47
N ASP A 288 -4.16 -11.37 15.69
CA ASP A 288 -2.78 -11.37 16.17
C ASP A 288 -1.93 -10.23 15.59
N ASP A 289 -0.78 -9.98 16.21
CA ASP A 289 0.10 -8.86 15.86
C ASP A 289 0.84 -9.05 14.50
N GLU A 290 0.80 -10.25 13.92
CA GLU A 290 1.50 -10.58 12.68
C GLU A 290 0.59 -10.45 11.45
N TYR A 291 -0.59 -11.05 11.50
CA TYR A 291 -1.53 -11.16 10.39
C TYR A 291 -2.84 -10.36 10.61
N GLY A 292 -3.04 -9.79 11.79
CA GLY A 292 -4.31 -9.16 12.15
C GLY A 292 -5.43 -10.18 12.12
N HIS A 293 -6.48 -9.91 11.35
CA HIS A 293 -7.58 -10.85 11.09
C HIS A 293 -7.21 -11.99 10.12
N GLY A 294 -6.02 -11.95 9.52
CA GLY A 294 -5.52 -12.96 8.60
C GLY A 294 -5.17 -12.40 7.22
N ILE A 295 -4.90 -13.30 6.29
CA ILE A 295 -4.57 -12.92 4.91
C ILE A 295 -5.85 -12.63 4.12
N VAL A 296 -5.89 -11.49 3.42
CA VAL A 296 -7.05 -11.06 2.63
C VAL A 296 -7.55 -12.16 1.69
N ASN A 297 -8.84 -12.48 1.76
CA ASN A 297 -9.48 -13.50 0.92
C ASN A 297 -10.55 -12.87 0.02
N ILE A 298 -10.12 -12.43 -1.16
CA ILE A 298 -10.94 -11.64 -2.08
C ILE A 298 -12.20 -12.39 -2.52
N VAL A 299 -12.09 -13.69 -2.80
CA VAL A 299 -13.23 -14.49 -3.23
C VAL A 299 -14.24 -14.65 -2.10
N ALA A 300 -13.79 -14.90 -0.88
CA ALA A 300 -14.67 -14.96 0.28
C ALA A 300 -15.36 -13.61 0.48
N ALA A 301 -14.62 -12.50 0.51
CA ALA A 301 -15.18 -11.15 0.66
C ALA A 301 -16.24 -10.81 -0.39
N LEU A 302 -16.08 -11.25 -1.64
CA LEU A 302 -17.04 -11.01 -2.73
C LEU A 302 -18.21 -11.99 -2.76
N SER A 303 -18.09 -13.15 -2.12
CA SER A 303 -19.13 -14.20 -2.11
C SER A 303 -19.90 -14.28 -0.79
N TYR A 304 -19.41 -13.58 0.24
CA TYR A 304 -19.97 -13.63 1.58
C TYR A 304 -21.33 -12.95 1.62
N ASN A 305 -22.41 -13.72 1.66
CA ASN A 305 -23.74 -13.20 1.94
C ASN A 305 -23.88 -12.98 3.44
N THR A 306 -23.72 -11.75 3.91
CA THR A 306 -24.28 -11.38 5.20
C THR A 306 -25.79 -11.28 5.05
N THR A 307 -26.53 -12.14 5.73
CA THR A 307 -27.75 -11.66 6.37
C THR A 307 -27.28 -10.61 7.37
N PRO A 308 -27.76 -9.35 7.33
CA PRO A 308 -27.33 -8.35 8.30
C PRO A 308 -27.52 -8.93 9.70
N ALA A 309 -26.48 -8.85 10.54
CA ALA A 309 -26.66 -9.08 11.96
C ALA A 309 -27.68 -8.03 12.41
N SER A 310 -28.92 -8.49 12.62
CA SER A 310 -29.99 -7.69 13.20
C SER A 310 -29.44 -6.95 14.39
N ALA A 311 -29.53 -5.62 14.38
CA ALA A 311 -29.21 -4.78 15.51
C ALA A 311 -29.78 -5.42 16.78
N ALA A 312 -28.88 -5.96 17.62
CA ALA A 312 -29.27 -6.42 18.94
C ALA A 312 -29.71 -5.17 19.72
N PRO A 313 -30.85 -5.20 20.42
CA PRO A 313 -31.38 -4.02 21.09
C PRO A 313 -30.38 -3.57 22.17
N SER A 314 -30.08 -2.28 22.14
CA SER A 314 -29.28 -1.55 23.12
C SER A 314 -29.75 -1.92 24.54
N SER A 315 -28.94 -2.66 25.28
CA SER A 315 -29.16 -2.83 26.71
C SER A 315 -28.74 -1.56 27.42
N SER A 316 -29.72 -0.74 27.79
CA SER A 316 -29.50 0.35 28.74
C SER A 316 -28.97 -0.21 30.06
N PRO A 317 -28.01 0.44 30.72
CA PRO A 317 -27.57 0.04 32.07
C PRO A 317 -28.72 0.13 33.08
N PRO A 318 -28.81 -0.77 34.07
CA PRO A 318 -29.86 -0.71 35.06
C PRO A 318 -29.67 0.53 35.97
N ALA A 319 -30.78 1.20 36.27
CA ALA A 319 -30.83 2.33 37.19
C ALA A 319 -30.37 1.94 38.60
N PRO A 320 -29.72 2.84 39.36
CA PRO A 320 -29.28 2.54 40.72
C PRO A 320 -30.49 2.53 41.67
N THR A 321 -30.70 1.40 42.34
CA THR A 321 -31.64 1.31 43.47
C THR A 321 -31.09 2.06 44.67
N ALA A 322 -31.91 2.94 45.22
CA ALA A 322 -31.64 3.69 46.42
C ALA A 322 -31.74 2.83 47.70
N ASP A 323 -30.87 3.19 48.62
CA ASP A 323 -31.05 3.26 50.08
C ASP A 323 -30.69 2.04 50.96
N ALA A 324 -29.59 2.20 51.70
CA ALA A 324 -29.61 2.24 53.16
C ALA A 324 -28.21 2.60 53.71
N SER A 325 -28.08 3.78 54.28
CA SER A 325 -27.06 4.11 55.30
C SER A 325 -27.58 3.64 56.68
N PRO A 326 -26.76 3.34 57.72
CA PRO A 326 -26.05 4.43 58.40
C PRO A 326 -24.74 4.11 59.17
N LYS A 327 -23.97 5.20 59.39
CA LYS A 327 -23.26 5.63 60.63
C LYS A 327 -21.81 5.20 60.95
N GLY A 328 -21.00 6.24 61.24
CA GLY A 328 -19.81 6.23 62.13
C GLY A 328 -18.53 6.69 61.42
N GLU A 329 -18.15 7.98 61.53
CA GLU A 329 -17.03 8.49 62.38
C GLU A 329 -15.63 8.11 61.85
N ASP A 330 -14.56 8.91 61.85
CA ASP A 330 -14.24 10.32 62.05
C ASP A 330 -12.73 10.44 61.66
N LYS A 331 -12.29 11.65 61.30
CA LYS A 331 -10.90 12.18 61.32
C LYS A 331 -9.88 11.91 60.19
N THR A 332 -9.40 13.07 59.73
CA THR A 332 -8.00 13.53 59.51
C THR A 332 -7.29 13.25 58.19
N GLU A 333 -7.19 14.32 57.38
CA GLU A 333 -6.00 14.64 56.58
C GLU A 333 -4.75 14.80 57.47
N PRO A 334 -3.55 14.71 56.85
CA PRO A 334 -2.81 15.96 56.73
C PRO A 334 -2.21 16.22 55.35
N ALA A 335 -2.10 17.50 55.05
CA ALA A 335 -1.32 18.12 53.99
C ALA A 335 0.20 17.86 54.11
N GLY A 336 0.94 18.02 53.02
CA GLY A 336 2.39 18.23 53.10
C GLY A 336 3.22 18.14 51.82
N ASN A 337 3.36 19.28 51.14
CA ASN A 337 4.60 19.83 50.55
C ASN A 337 5.29 19.18 49.33
N ASN A 338 5.23 19.91 48.20
CA ASN A 338 6.32 20.63 47.51
C ASN A 338 7.76 20.31 47.99
N THR A 339 8.80 20.05 47.19
CA THR A 339 9.36 20.81 46.04
C THR A 339 10.58 20.00 45.48
N PRO A 340 11.32 20.41 44.41
CA PRO A 340 11.94 19.52 43.43
C PRO A 340 13.46 19.34 43.64
N LEU A 341 14.09 18.45 42.86
CA LEU A 341 15.54 18.51 42.65
C LEU A 341 15.93 18.41 41.17
N ILE A 342 16.91 19.26 40.88
CA ILE A 342 17.48 19.66 39.61
C ILE A 342 18.76 18.85 39.31
N ALA A 343 19.08 18.78 38.01
CA ALA A 343 20.40 18.76 37.38
C ALA A 343 21.09 17.44 36.98
N GLY A 344 21.63 17.53 35.75
CA GLY A 344 22.75 16.75 35.20
C GLY A 344 22.28 15.81 34.10
N GLY A 345 22.32 16.12 32.81
CA GLY A 345 23.37 16.79 32.07
C GLY A 345 24.32 15.74 31.46
N ALA A 346 24.24 15.52 30.15
CA ALA A 346 25.37 15.27 29.24
C ALA A 346 24.89 14.70 27.89
N ILE A 347 25.09 15.52 26.85
CA ILE A 347 25.18 15.11 25.45
C ILE A 347 26.49 14.33 25.29
N VAL A 348 26.42 13.13 24.68
CA VAL A 348 27.58 12.49 24.06
C VAL A 348 27.17 11.91 22.71
N VAL A 349 27.64 12.56 21.65
CA VAL A 349 27.70 12.08 20.27
C VAL A 349 28.90 11.14 20.17
N LEU A 350 28.71 9.92 19.68
CA LEU A 350 29.83 9.05 19.26
C LEU A 350 29.62 8.56 17.83
N LEU A 351 30.45 9.12 16.95
CA LEU A 351 30.76 8.66 15.60
C LEU A 351 31.61 7.39 15.67
N ALA A 352 31.23 6.36 14.92
CA ALA A 352 32.05 5.16 14.69
C ALA A 352 32.33 4.99 13.18
N GLY A 353 33.50 5.48 12.76
CA GLY A 353 34.60 4.66 12.22
C GLY A 353 34.42 3.77 10.99
N LEU A 354 34.97 4.26 9.87
CA LEU A 354 35.81 3.60 8.83
C LEU A 354 35.48 2.18 8.35
N VAL A 355 35.14 2.00 7.06
CA VAL A 355 36.07 1.96 5.89
C VAL A 355 37.10 0.83 5.98
N GLY A 356 36.78 -0.25 5.27
CA GLY A 356 37.74 -1.29 4.90
C GLY A 356 37.21 -2.03 3.67
N ILE A 357 37.85 -1.85 2.52
CA ILE A 357 38.22 -2.85 1.51
C ILE A 357 38.90 -2.09 0.36
N LEU A 358 40.22 -1.94 0.50
CA LEU A 358 41.15 -1.77 -0.62
C LEU A 358 41.97 -3.05 -0.68
N TRP A 359 41.58 -3.99 -1.53
CA TRP A 359 42.51 -4.99 -2.05
C TRP A 359 42.06 -5.44 -3.42
N VAL A 360 42.72 -4.89 -4.44
CA VAL A 360 43.19 -5.51 -5.69
C VAL A 360 43.35 -4.39 -6.71
N ARG A 361 44.51 -3.72 -6.64
CA ARG A 361 45.06 -3.02 -7.79
C ARG A 361 46.57 -3.15 -7.80
N ARG A 362 47.04 -4.24 -8.40
CA ARG A 362 48.39 -4.35 -8.95
C ARG A 362 48.29 -5.07 -10.29
N ARG A 363 48.26 -4.29 -11.38
CA ARG A 363 49.32 -4.28 -12.40
C ARG A 363 48.87 -3.54 -13.65
N SER A 364 49.90 -2.99 -14.30
CA SER A 364 49.95 -2.41 -15.64
C SER A 364 49.48 -0.95 -15.75
N ALA A 365 50.18 -0.03 -16.39
CA ALA A 365 51.58 0.18 -16.75
C ALA A 365 51.55 1.47 -17.60
N ARG A 366 52.55 2.33 -17.36
CA ARG A 366 52.90 3.56 -18.11
C ARG A 366 52.03 4.79 -17.88
#